data_AF-A0A8X8XQD8-F1
#
_entry.id   AF-A0A8X8XQD8-F1
#
_cell.length_a   1.000
_cell.length_b   1.000
_cell.length_c   1.000
_cell.angle_alpha   90.00
_cell.angle_beta   90.00
_cell.angle_gamma   90.00
#
_symmetry.space_group_name_H-M   'P 1'
#
loop_
_entity.id
_entity.type
_entity.pdbx_description
1 polymer ?
#
loop_
_entity_poly.entity_id
_entity_poly.type
_entity_poly.pdbx_seq_one_letter_code
_entity_poly.pdbx_strand_id
1 'polypeptide(L)'
;MIIPVRCFTCGKVIGNKWDMYLDLLQADYSEGDALDSLLLVRYCCRRMLMTHVDLIEKLLNYNSLSLPLSHTSGEIRRQLMQHPSESYLGDEGKVCALFLKLDENSFL
;
A
#
# COMPACT_ATOMS: atom_id res chain seq x y z
N MET A 1 -0.99 -7.06 4.21
CA MET A 1 -0.38 -8.25 3.57
C MET A 1 -1.52 -8.99 2.88
N ILE A 2 -1.27 -9.65 1.76
CA ILE A 2 -2.28 -10.15 0.79
C ILE A 2 -3.46 -10.88 1.47
N ILE A 3 -4.67 -10.69 0.91
CA ILE A 3 -5.90 -11.36 1.36
C ILE A 3 -5.75 -12.89 1.42
N PRO A 4 -6.30 -13.54 2.47
CA PRO A 4 -6.30 -15.00 2.52
C PRO A 4 -7.16 -15.60 1.39
N VAL A 5 -6.63 -16.63 0.74
CA VAL A 5 -7.32 -17.35 -0.35
C VAL A 5 -8.68 -17.91 0.12
N ARG A 6 -8.74 -18.40 1.37
CA ARG A 6 -9.95 -18.95 2.00
C ARG A 6 -10.20 -18.31 3.36
N CYS A 7 -11.46 -18.26 3.79
CA CYS A 7 -11.81 -17.87 5.15
C CYS A 7 -11.26 -18.85 6.18
N PHE A 8 -10.63 -18.34 7.24
CA PHE A 8 -10.08 -19.14 8.33
C PHE A 8 -11.12 -19.95 9.11
N THR A 9 -12.39 -19.54 9.10
CA THR A 9 -13.46 -20.24 9.82
C THR A 9 -14.31 -21.12 8.90
N CYS A 10 -14.81 -20.54 7.79
CA CYS A 10 -15.79 -21.21 6.92
C CYS A 10 -15.15 -22.01 5.77
N GLY A 11 -13.86 -21.80 5.46
CA GLY A 11 -13.18 -22.42 4.32
C GLY A 11 -13.65 -21.96 2.92
N LYS A 12 -14.64 -21.05 2.85
CA LYS A 12 -15.14 -20.45 1.61
C LYS A 12 -14.00 -19.69 0.91
N VAL A 13 -13.93 -19.82 -0.41
CA VAL A 13 -12.97 -19.07 -1.24
C VAL A 13 -13.34 -17.58 -1.22
N ILE A 14 -12.35 -16.75 -0.90
CA ILE A 14 -12.50 -15.31 -0.69
C ILE A 14 -11.51 -14.51 -1.54
N GLY A 15 -10.32 -15.05 -1.82
CA GLY A 15 -9.25 -14.31 -2.49
C GLY A 15 -9.62 -13.70 -3.84
N ASN A 16 -10.61 -14.27 -4.54
CA ASN A 16 -11.08 -13.79 -5.84
C ASN A 16 -12.11 -12.65 -5.76
N LYS A 17 -12.45 -12.16 -4.57
CA LYS A 17 -13.51 -11.16 -4.35
C LYS A 17 -13.00 -9.80 -3.91
N TRP A 18 -11.69 -9.68 -3.65
CA TRP A 18 -11.10 -8.44 -3.13
C TRP A 18 -11.23 -7.30 -4.11
N ASP A 19 -10.84 -7.52 -5.36
CA ASP A 19 -10.84 -6.47 -6.38
C ASP A 19 -12.26 -5.95 -6.64
N MET A 20 -13.23 -6.88 -6.76
CA MET A 20 -14.64 -6.53 -6.89
C MET A 20 -15.17 -5.73 -5.69
N TYR A 21 -14.69 -6.01 -4.47
CA TYR A 21 -15.06 -5.25 -3.29
C TYR A 21 -14.52 -3.82 -3.35
N LEU A 22 -13.28 -3.64 -3.79
CA LEU A 22 -12.70 -2.30 -3.99
C LEU A 22 -13.42 -1.52 -5.08
N ASP A 23 -13.76 -2.16 -6.20
CA ASP A 23 -14.52 -1.53 -7.30
C ASP A 23 -15.89 -1.03 -6.81
N LEU A 24 -16.57 -1.80 -5.96
CA LEU A 24 -17.86 -1.42 -5.38
C LEU A 24 -17.72 -0.23 -4.42
N LEU A 25 -16.67 -0.21 -3.59
CA LEU A 25 -16.41 0.93 -2.70
C LEU A 25 -16.06 2.19 -3.49
N GLN A 26 -15.34 2.07 -4.61
CA GLN A 26 -15.05 3.18 -5.52
C GLN A 26 -16.32 3.71 -6.22
N ALA A 27 -17.33 2.86 -6.37
CA ALA A 27 -18.64 3.23 -6.90
C ALA A 27 -19.61 3.78 -5.83
N ASP A 28 -19.09 4.22 -4.67
CA ASP A 28 -19.85 4.79 -3.55
C ASP A 28 -20.91 3.86 -2.92
N TYR A 29 -20.73 2.54 -3.02
CA TYR A 29 -21.57 1.59 -2.28
C TYR A 29 -21.21 1.57 -0.79
N SER A 30 -22.19 1.32 0.08
CA SER A 30 -21.91 1.05 1.49
C SER A 30 -21.14 -0.28 1.63
N GLU A 31 -20.28 -0.37 2.63
CA GLU A 31 -19.47 -1.56 2.92
C GLU A 31 -20.36 -2.80 3.13
N GLY A 32 -21.53 -2.63 3.75
CA GLY A 32 -22.53 -3.68 3.95
C GLY A 32 -23.09 -4.19 2.63
N ASP A 33 -23.58 -3.28 1.80
CA ASP A 33 -24.20 -3.60 0.50
C ASP A 33 -23.19 -4.22 -0.47
N ALA A 34 -21.94 -3.76 -0.43
CA ALA A 34 -20.85 -4.34 -1.23
C ALA A 34 -20.54 -5.79 -0.82
N LEU A 35 -20.61 -6.12 0.47
CA LEU A 35 -20.43 -7.50 0.93
C LEU A 35 -21.64 -8.39 0.59
N ASP A 36 -22.83 -7.81 0.58
CA ASP A 36 -24.07 -8.48 0.20
C ASP A 36 -24.09 -8.83 -1.30
N SER A 37 -23.67 -7.91 -2.16
CA SER A 37 -23.57 -8.14 -3.61
C SER A 37 -22.55 -9.24 -3.95
N LEU A 38 -21.51 -9.40 -3.14
CA LEU A 38 -20.52 -10.48 -3.25
C LEU A 38 -20.98 -11.82 -2.65
N LEU A 39 -22.24 -11.94 -2.23
CA LEU A 39 -22.83 -13.15 -1.65
C LEU A 39 -22.08 -13.67 -0.42
N LEU A 40 -21.60 -12.76 0.43
CA LEU A 40 -20.90 -13.08 1.67
C LEU A 40 -21.84 -13.03 2.88
N VAL A 41 -22.83 -13.93 2.94
CA VAL A 41 -23.86 -13.92 4.00
C VAL A 41 -23.27 -14.10 5.41
N ARG A 42 -22.31 -15.02 5.59
CA ARG A 42 -21.76 -15.36 6.92
C ARG A 42 -20.76 -14.32 7.41
N TYR A 43 -20.92 -13.88 8.67
CA TYR A 43 -20.06 -12.90 9.34
C TYR A 43 -18.58 -13.28 9.32
N CYS A 44 -18.26 -14.58 9.46
CA CYS A 44 -16.88 -15.06 9.47
C CYS A 44 -16.16 -14.86 8.12
N CYS A 45 -16.92 -14.91 7.02
CA CYS A 45 -16.38 -14.68 5.69
C CYS A 45 -16.32 -13.16 5.41
N ARG A 46 -17.27 -12.34 5.93
CA ARG A 46 -17.25 -10.86 5.82
C ARG A 46 -16.04 -10.21 6.50
N ARG A 47 -15.72 -10.63 7.72
CA ARG A 47 -14.59 -10.05 8.48
C ARG A 47 -13.24 -10.18 7.74
N MET A 48 -13.10 -11.15 6.83
CA MET A 48 -11.87 -11.33 6.05
C MET A 48 -11.64 -10.20 5.04
N LEU A 49 -12.70 -9.58 4.51
CA LEU A 49 -12.58 -8.43 3.61
C LEU A 49 -12.61 -7.12 4.41
N MET A 50 -13.55 -6.98 5.35
CA MET A 50 -13.73 -5.73 6.11
C MET A 50 -12.48 -5.29 6.86
N THR A 51 -11.72 -6.23 7.42
CA THR A 51 -10.52 -5.91 8.23
C THR A 51 -9.21 -6.15 7.47
N HIS A 52 -9.26 -6.41 6.16
CA HIS A 52 -8.05 -6.62 5.39
C HIS A 52 -7.34 -5.28 5.17
N VAL A 53 -6.02 -5.26 5.40
CA VAL A 53 -5.15 -4.15 5.05
C VAL A 53 -4.10 -4.66 4.10
N ASP A 54 -4.14 -4.21 2.85
CA ASP A 54 -3.06 -4.55 1.93
C ASP A 54 -1.81 -3.74 2.26
N LEU A 55 -0.74 -4.45 2.56
CA LEU A 55 0.55 -3.86 2.90
C LEU A 55 1.61 -4.27 1.88
N ILE A 56 1.25 -5.10 0.88
CA ILE A 56 2.24 -5.63 -0.07
C ILE A 56 2.87 -4.51 -0.88
N GLU A 57 2.07 -3.55 -1.34
CA GLU A 57 2.54 -2.41 -2.12
C GLU A 57 3.58 -1.58 -1.36
N LYS A 58 3.35 -1.38 -0.05
CA LYS A 58 4.29 -0.65 0.81
C LYS A 58 5.55 -1.44 1.10
N LEU A 59 5.44 -2.76 1.25
CA LEU A 59 6.58 -3.64 1.55
C LEU A 59 7.48 -3.90 0.33
N LEU A 60 6.91 -3.95 -0.88
CA LEU A 60 7.65 -4.13 -2.13
C LEU A 60 8.67 -3.02 -2.39
N ASN A 61 8.45 -1.84 -1.81
CA ASN A 61 9.38 -0.71 -1.92
C ASN A 61 10.66 -0.89 -1.09
N TYR A 62 10.69 -1.86 -0.16
CA TYR A 62 11.86 -2.17 0.65
C TYR A 62 12.59 -3.37 0.06
N ASN A 63 13.59 -3.12 -0.78
CA ASN A 63 14.54 -4.15 -1.19
C ASN A 63 15.55 -4.40 -0.06
N SER A 64 15.64 -5.64 0.43
CA SER A 64 16.59 -6.02 1.48
C SER A 64 18.07 -6.00 1.04
N LEU A 65 18.35 -5.75 -0.24
CA LEU A 65 19.69 -5.73 -0.82
C LEU A 65 20.26 -4.35 -1.12
N SER A 66 19.86 -3.30 -0.41
CA SER A 66 20.64 -2.05 -0.39
C SER A 66 21.71 -2.06 0.71
N LEU A 67 22.54 -3.12 0.76
CA LEU A 67 23.90 -2.92 1.25
C LEU A 67 24.72 -2.41 0.06
N PRO A 68 25.48 -1.31 0.18
CA PRO A 68 26.43 -0.95 -0.84
C PRO A 68 27.58 -1.95 -0.74
N LEU A 69 27.52 -3.06 -1.48
CA LEU A 69 28.75 -3.68 -1.93
C LEU A 69 29.25 -2.84 -3.10
N SER A 70 30.09 -1.88 -2.74
CA SER A 70 31.01 -1.21 -3.65
C SER A 70 31.78 -2.27 -4.44
N HIS A 71 31.63 -2.19 -5.76
CA HIS A 71 32.46 -2.79 -6.80
C HIS A 71 32.38 -4.31 -7.10
N THR A 72 32.30 -4.53 -8.42
CA THR A 72 32.45 -5.74 -9.24
C THR A 72 31.17 -6.59 -9.38
N SER A 73 30.56 -6.74 -10.56
CA SER A 73 31.12 -6.85 -11.91
C SER A 73 30.25 -6.18 -12.98
N GLY A 74 30.90 -5.38 -13.85
CA GLY A 74 30.49 -5.16 -15.24
C GLY A 74 29.39 -4.12 -15.49
N GLU A 75 29.80 -2.89 -15.80
CA GLU A 75 28.96 -1.78 -16.25
C GLU A 75 28.07 -2.12 -17.47
N ILE A 76 26.82 -2.51 -17.28
CA ILE A 76 25.76 -2.41 -18.28
C ILE A 76 24.44 -2.22 -17.49
N ARG A 77 23.78 -1.06 -17.48
CA ARG A 77 23.13 -0.47 -18.66
C ARG A 77 22.76 0.99 -18.37
N ARG A 78 23.36 1.91 -19.14
CA ARG A 78 23.10 3.36 -19.17
C ARG A 78 21.70 3.75 -19.69
N GLN A 79 20.63 3.18 -19.16
CA GLN A 79 19.25 3.58 -19.45
C GLN A 79 18.55 3.59 -18.09
N LEU A 80 18.36 4.72 -17.40
CA LEU A 80 17.45 5.79 -17.81
C LEU A 80 17.93 7.16 -17.29
N MET A 81 18.77 7.83 -18.07
CA MET A 81 18.76 9.29 -18.16
C MET A 81 17.51 9.66 -18.97
N GLN A 82 16.38 9.90 -18.29
CA GLN A 82 15.17 10.61 -18.78
C GLN A 82 14.09 10.65 -17.67
N HIS A 83 14.27 11.50 -16.67
CA HIS A 83 13.11 12.22 -16.10
C HIS A 83 13.08 13.57 -16.86
N PRO A 84 11.97 14.33 -17.06
CA PRO A 84 10.71 14.37 -16.28
C PRO A 84 9.39 14.72 -17.05
N SER A 85 8.20 14.33 -16.55
CA SER A 85 6.89 15.04 -16.66
C SER A 85 5.78 14.13 -16.09
N GLU A 86 5.32 14.28 -14.85
CA GLU A 86 4.20 15.16 -14.46
C GLU A 86 2.81 14.48 -14.53
N SER A 87 2.35 14.03 -13.36
CA SER A 87 0.96 14.10 -12.84
C SER A 87 1.00 13.64 -11.37
N TYR A 88 1.17 14.52 -10.38
CA TYR A 88 0.09 15.22 -9.62
C TYR A 88 -1.01 14.25 -9.13
N LEU A 89 -1.48 14.22 -7.88
CA LEU A 89 -1.27 15.02 -6.66
C LEU A 89 -2.06 14.35 -5.51
N GLY A 90 -1.59 14.52 -4.28
CA GLY A 90 -2.38 14.50 -3.04
C GLY A 90 -2.09 13.30 -2.14
N ASP A 91 -1.72 13.43 -0.87
CA ASP A 91 -1.42 14.58 -0.01
C ASP A 91 -0.57 14.09 1.18
N GLU A 92 0.12 15.02 1.84
CA GLU A 92 0.91 14.88 3.08
C GLU A 92 2.26 14.15 3.01
N GLY A 93 3.19 14.78 2.28
CA GLY A 93 4.61 14.67 2.56
C GLY A 93 5.02 15.61 3.72
N LYS A 94 5.42 15.05 4.87
CA LYS A 94 6.33 15.70 5.83
C LYS A 94 7.20 14.67 6.53
N VAL A 95 8.20 14.13 5.83
CA VAL A 95 9.44 13.71 6.51
C VAL A 95 10.61 13.97 5.57
N CYS A 96 11.23 15.14 5.72
CA CYS A 96 12.67 15.25 5.50
C CYS A 96 13.22 16.42 6.30
N ALA A 97 13.91 16.07 7.39
CA ALA A 97 15.04 16.76 8.00
C ALA A 97 15.09 18.30 7.91
N LEU A 98 14.79 18.96 9.03
CA LEU A 98 15.58 20.12 9.45
C LEU A 98 15.55 20.26 10.99
N PHE A 99 16.14 19.30 11.70
CA PHE A 99 16.68 19.57 13.03
C PHE A 99 18.01 20.30 12.81
N LEU A 100 17.98 21.63 12.85
CA LEU A 100 19.10 22.54 13.18
C LEU A 100 18.68 23.99 12.83
N LYS A 101 17.97 24.62 13.74
CA LYS A 101 18.03 26.08 14.00
C LYS A 101 17.69 26.28 15.47
N LEU A 102 18.76 26.26 16.26
CA LEU A 102 18.77 26.79 17.61
C LEU A 102 18.42 28.29 17.50
N ASP A 103 17.28 28.66 18.08
CA ASP A 103 16.93 30.05 18.34
C ASP A 103 17.81 30.57 19.49
N GLU A 104 19.02 31.03 19.17
CA GLU A 104 19.75 32.01 20.00
C GLU A 104 19.42 33.42 19.48
N ASN A 105 18.32 34.02 19.94
CA ASN A 105 18.21 35.47 20.27
C ASN A 105 16.77 35.90 20.62
N SER A 106 16.21 35.29 21.66
CA SER A 106 15.14 35.92 22.45
C SER A 106 15.68 36.24 23.85
N PHE A 107 16.61 37.20 23.90
CA PHE A 107 16.96 37.95 25.11
C PHE A 107 17.42 39.37 24.73
N LEU A 108 16.44 40.18 24.33
CA LEU A 108 16.35 41.58 24.74
C LEU A 108 15.10 41.71 25.61
#